data_AF-A0A535A5Z4-F1
#
_entry.id   AF-A0A535A5Z4-F1
#
_cell.length_a   1.000
_cell.length_b   1.000
_cell.length_c   1.000
_cell.angle_alpha   90.00
_cell.angle_beta   90.00
_cell.angle_gamma   90.00
#
_symmetry.space_group_name_H-M   'P 1'
#
loop_
_entity.id
_entity.type
_entity.pdbx_description
1 polymer ?
#
loop_
_entity_poly.entity_id
_entity_poly.type
_entity_poly.pdbx_seq_one_letter_code
_entity_poly.pdbx_strand_id
1 'polypeptide(L)'
;MPAFLVHGVPDTHRLWAPIRARLRRTDVITPSLPGFGCALPPGFAASKEAYVDWLAREIERVGAPVDLVGHDWGALLVQRLVSLRPDLVRTWACGNGPADTEYVWHDIAQQWQTPGLGEQIMEA
;
A
#
# COMPACT_ATOMS: atom_id res chain seq x y z
N MET A 1 -7.54 0.83 18.64
CA MET A 1 -6.90 1.81 17.73
C MET A 1 -6.55 1.02 16.50
N PRO A 2 -7.32 1.08 15.41
CA PRO A 2 -7.20 0.10 14.33
C PRO A 2 -5.79 0.01 13.75
N ALA A 3 -5.41 -1.19 13.29
CA ALA A 3 -4.18 -1.39 12.52
C ALA A 3 -4.51 -1.64 11.05
N PHE A 4 -3.87 -0.89 10.15
CA PHE A 4 -3.95 -1.06 8.70
C PHE A 4 -2.73 -1.81 8.19
N LEU A 5 -2.96 -2.93 7.54
CA LEU A 5 -1.93 -3.77 6.93
C LEU A 5 -2.09 -3.72 5.41
N VAL A 6 -1.20 -2.98 4.74
CA VAL A 6 -1.27 -2.61 3.31
C VAL A 6 -0.34 -3.52 2.51
N HIS A 7 -0.93 -4.33 1.63
CA HIS A 7 -0.19 -5.25 0.77
C HIS A 7 0.53 -4.53 -0.40
N GLY A 8 1.42 -5.24 -1.09
CA GLY A 8 2.08 -4.78 -2.30
C GLY A 8 1.55 -5.46 -3.56
N VAL A 9 2.39 -5.56 -4.60
CA VAL A 9 2.08 -6.16 -5.90
C VAL A 9 2.87 -7.47 -6.06
N PRO A 10 2.28 -8.54 -6.64
CA PRO A 10 0.90 -8.69 -7.11
C PRO A 10 -0.04 -9.23 -6.01
N ASP A 11 0.29 -8.98 -4.75
CA ASP A 11 -0.47 -9.48 -3.61
C ASP A 11 -1.86 -8.85 -3.47
N THR A 12 -2.64 -9.41 -2.54
CA THR A 12 -3.91 -8.85 -2.07
C THR A 12 -3.91 -8.79 -0.54
N HIS A 13 -5.01 -8.32 0.06
CA HIS A 13 -5.21 -8.35 1.51
C HIS A 13 -4.96 -9.72 2.18
N ARG A 14 -5.06 -10.81 1.41
CA ARG A 14 -4.84 -12.20 1.88
C ARG A 14 -3.42 -12.46 2.37
N LEU A 15 -2.42 -11.70 1.89
CA LEU A 15 -1.03 -11.74 2.37
C LEU A 15 -0.95 -11.71 3.91
N TRP A 16 -1.84 -10.95 4.52
CA TRP A 16 -1.84 -10.70 5.95
C TRP A 16 -2.56 -11.76 6.79
N ALA A 17 -3.24 -12.75 6.18
CA ALA A 17 -4.00 -13.76 6.91
C ALA A 17 -3.14 -14.54 7.94
N PRO A 18 -1.91 -15.01 7.60
CA PRO A 18 -1.05 -15.69 8.58
C PRO A 18 -0.58 -14.79 9.73
N ILE A 19 -0.44 -13.48 9.48
CA ILE A 19 -0.07 -12.51 10.52
C ILE A 19 -1.27 -12.25 11.43
N ARG A 20 -2.46 -11.99 10.85
CA ARG A 20 -3.71 -11.80 11.60
C ARG A 20 -4.01 -12.97 12.54
N ALA A 21 -3.79 -14.21 12.10
CA ALA A 21 -4.00 -15.40 12.91
C ALA A 21 -3.10 -15.46 14.17
N ARG A 22 -2.00 -14.71 14.21
CA ARG A 22 -1.04 -14.66 15.33
C ARG A 22 -1.21 -13.43 16.23
N LEU A 23 -2.03 -12.45 15.82
CA LEU A 23 -2.27 -11.24 16.57
C LEU A 23 -3.40 -11.44 17.59
N ARG A 24 -3.22 -10.94 18.80
CA ARG A 24 -4.25 -11.00 19.88
C ARG A 24 -5.36 -9.96 19.73
N ARG A 25 -5.25 -9.08 18.73
CA ARG A 25 -6.14 -7.92 18.51
C ARG A 25 -7.09 -8.19 17.36
N THR A 26 -8.33 -7.69 17.48
CA THR A 26 -9.41 -7.91 16.52
C THR A 26 -9.64 -6.72 15.59
N ASP A 27 -9.05 -5.57 15.88
CA ASP A 27 -9.17 -4.31 15.14
C ASP A 27 -8.12 -4.19 14.01
N VAL A 28 -7.80 -5.29 13.34
CA VAL A 28 -6.86 -5.33 12.21
C VAL A 28 -7.64 -5.28 10.89
N ILE A 29 -7.36 -4.24 10.12
CA ILE A 29 -7.96 -3.97 8.81
C ILE A 29 -6.90 -4.23 7.74
N THR A 30 -7.23 -5.10 6.79
CA THR A 30 -6.38 -5.42 5.64
C THR A 30 -7.11 -4.97 4.39
N PRO A 31 -6.94 -3.71 3.97
CA PRO A 31 -7.60 -3.21 2.77
C PRO A 31 -7.18 -4.00 1.53
N SER A 32 -8.11 -4.17 0.59
CA SER A 32 -7.77 -4.51 -0.80
C SER A 32 -7.54 -3.20 -1.54
N LEU A 33 -6.31 -2.97 -2.02
CA LEU A 33 -6.04 -1.81 -2.87
C LEU A 33 -6.95 -1.86 -4.10
N PRO A 34 -7.47 -0.72 -4.59
CA PRO A 34 -8.26 -0.65 -5.82
C PRO A 34 -7.66 -1.49 -6.95
N GLY A 35 -8.41 -2.45 -7.50
CA GLY A 35 -7.91 -3.35 -8.55
C GLY A 35 -7.18 -4.62 -8.06
N PHE A 36 -6.93 -4.78 -6.75
CA PHE A 36 -6.22 -5.93 -6.19
C PHE A 36 -7.12 -6.80 -5.32
N GLY A 37 -7.69 -7.86 -5.92
CA GLY A 37 -8.69 -8.70 -5.25
C GLY A 37 -10.05 -8.01 -5.07
N CYS A 38 -10.21 -6.82 -5.64
CA CYS A 38 -11.47 -6.08 -5.79
C CYS A 38 -11.46 -5.33 -7.13
N ALA A 39 -12.61 -4.82 -7.56
CA ALA A 39 -12.70 -4.04 -8.80
C ALA A 39 -11.91 -2.73 -8.70
N LEU A 40 -11.31 -2.31 -9.80
CA LEU A 40 -10.78 -0.95 -9.94
C LEU A 40 -11.96 0.02 -10.12
N PRO A 41 -12.14 1.03 -9.26
CA PRO A 41 -13.23 1.98 -9.41
C PRO A 41 -13.14 2.73 -10.76
N PRO A 42 -14.26 3.00 -11.44
CA PRO A 42 -14.25 3.77 -12.68
C PRO A 42 -13.57 5.13 -12.49
N GLY A 43 -12.65 5.46 -13.40
CA GLY A 43 -11.91 6.72 -13.36
C GLY A 43 -10.82 6.80 -12.28
N PHE A 44 -10.51 5.70 -11.59
CA PHE A 44 -9.39 5.68 -10.65
C PHE A 44 -8.07 5.80 -11.43
N ALA A 45 -7.29 6.84 -11.15
CA ALA A 45 -6.08 7.17 -11.91
C ALA A 45 -4.96 6.12 -11.81
N ALA A 46 -5.05 5.20 -10.85
CA ALA A 46 -4.07 4.13 -10.61
C ALA A 46 -2.61 4.60 -10.45
N SER A 47 -2.39 5.87 -10.08
CA SER A 47 -1.07 6.41 -9.75
C SER A 47 -0.75 6.23 -8.27
N LYS A 48 0.54 6.22 -7.91
CA LYS A 48 1.00 6.17 -6.51
C LYS A 48 0.25 7.15 -5.60
N GLU A 49 0.11 8.40 -6.03
CA GLU A 49 -0.58 9.43 -5.24
C GLU A 49 -2.09 9.15 -5.12
N ALA A 50 -2.74 8.62 -6.16
CA ALA A 50 -4.16 8.22 -6.08
C ALA A 50 -4.39 7.11 -5.04
N TYR A 51 -3.46 6.14 -4.94
CA TYR A 51 -3.52 5.11 -3.90
C TYR A 51 -3.24 5.66 -2.49
N VAL A 52 -2.34 6.63 -2.35
CA VAL A 52 -2.08 7.31 -1.06
C VAL A 52 -3.32 8.10 -0.61
N ASP A 53 -3.93 8.86 -1.51
CA ASP A 53 -5.16 9.61 -1.21
C ASP A 53 -6.32 8.68 -0.83
N TRP A 54 -6.45 7.57 -1.56
CA TRP A 54 -7.43 6.54 -1.25
C TRP A 54 -7.20 5.93 0.14
N LEU A 55 -5.95 5.58 0.47
CA LEU A 55 -5.61 5.00 1.76
C LEU A 55 -5.86 5.99 2.92
N ALA A 56 -5.55 7.28 2.72
CA ALA A 56 -5.84 8.32 3.70
C ALA A 56 -7.36 8.41 3.99
N ARG A 57 -8.19 8.41 2.96
CA ARG A 57 -9.67 8.42 3.11
C ARG A 57 -10.19 7.18 3.83
N GLU A 58 -9.63 6.01 3.54
CA GLU A 58 -10.02 4.78 4.23
C GLU A 58 -9.66 4.80 5.71
N ILE A 59 -8.51 5.39 6.08
CA ILE A 59 -8.11 5.60 7.47
C ILE A 59 -9.05 6.61 8.16
N GLU A 60 -9.33 7.74 7.52
CA GLU A 60 -10.26 8.76 8.05
C GLU A 60 -11.65 8.19 8.33
N ARG A 61 -12.14 7.31 7.44
CA ARG A 61 -13.46 6.67 7.57
C ARG A 61 -13.60 5.77 8.79
N VAL A 62 -12.52 5.16 9.26
CA VAL A 62 -12.55 4.25 10.42
C VAL A 62 -12.12 4.91 11.73
N GLY A 63 -11.55 6.12 11.64
CA GLY A 63 -11.02 6.87 12.77
C GLY A 63 -9.49 6.86 12.82
N ALA A 64 -8.93 8.07 12.77
CA ALA A 64 -7.50 8.34 12.93
C ALA A 64 -7.16 8.72 14.39
N PRO A 65 -5.91 8.54 14.83
CA PRO A 65 -4.79 7.96 14.09
C PRO A 65 -4.84 6.42 14.07
N VAL A 66 -4.02 5.75 13.22
CA VAL A 66 -3.96 4.27 13.15
C VAL A 66 -2.53 3.74 13.29
N ASP A 67 -2.40 2.44 13.53
CA ASP A 67 -1.12 1.73 13.33
C ASP A 67 -1.00 1.28 11.89
N LEU A 68 0.09 1.61 11.22
CA LEU A 68 0.21 1.39 9.78
C LEU A 68 1.35 0.43 9.45
N VAL A 69 1.06 -0.62 8.70
CA VAL A 69 2.05 -1.61 8.26
C VAL A 69 2.01 -1.72 6.74
N GLY A 70 3.16 -1.60 6.08
CA GLY A 70 3.27 -1.74 4.62
C GLY A 70 4.28 -2.80 4.21
N HIS A 71 3.99 -3.55 3.15
CA HIS A 71 4.91 -4.50 2.52
C HIS A 71 5.03 -4.24 1.02
N ASP A 72 6.23 -4.34 0.46
CA ASP A 72 6.50 -4.17 -0.98
C ASP A 72 6.00 -2.79 -1.47
N TRP A 73 5.11 -2.71 -2.45
CA TRP A 73 4.53 -1.47 -2.91
C TRP A 73 3.69 -0.77 -1.83
N GLY A 74 3.04 -1.56 -0.97
CA GLY A 74 2.37 -1.07 0.23
C GLY A 74 3.34 -0.34 1.18
N ALA A 75 4.61 -0.73 1.22
CA ALA A 75 5.61 0.00 2.00
C ALA A 75 5.87 1.39 1.43
N LEU A 76 5.93 1.55 0.10
CA LEU A 76 6.08 2.85 -0.55
C LEU A 76 4.87 3.76 -0.28
N LEU A 77 3.66 3.21 -0.37
CA LEU A 77 2.41 3.94 -0.10
C LEU A 77 2.34 4.41 1.36
N VAL A 78 2.67 3.53 2.31
CA VAL A 78 2.69 3.85 3.75
C VAL A 78 3.71 4.93 4.07
N GLN A 79 4.94 4.81 3.58
CA GLN A 79 5.98 5.83 3.77
C GLN A 79 5.53 7.19 3.19
N ARG A 80 4.94 7.18 1.99
CA ARG A 80 4.43 8.39 1.36
C ARG A 80 3.31 9.02 2.18
N LEU A 81 2.35 8.22 2.66
CA LEU A 81 1.26 8.71 3.52
C LEU A 81 1.79 9.32 4.81
N VAL A 82 2.72 8.65 5.51
CA VAL A 82 3.34 9.16 6.74
C VAL A 82 4.04 10.49 6.49
N SER A 83 4.69 10.67 5.34
CA SER A 83 5.37 11.93 4.99
C SER A 83 4.42 13.10 4.75
N LEU A 84 3.18 12.83 4.32
CA LEU A 84 2.19 13.85 3.94
C LEU A 84 1.16 14.12 5.04
N ARG A 85 0.77 13.08 5.78
CA ARG A 85 -0.34 13.07 6.75
C ARG A 85 0.06 12.34 8.03
N PRO A 86 1.11 12.81 8.74
CA PRO A 86 1.52 12.18 9.99
C PRO A 86 0.43 12.26 11.07
N ASP A 87 -0.53 13.18 10.95
CA ASP A 87 -1.73 13.28 11.82
C ASP A 87 -2.62 12.03 11.78
N LEU A 88 -2.57 11.26 10.68
CA LEU A 88 -3.36 10.03 10.52
C LEU A 88 -2.69 8.79 11.15
N VAL A 89 -1.44 8.90 11.64
CA VAL A 89 -0.63 7.74 11.98
C VAL A 89 -0.07 7.84 13.40
N ARG A 90 -0.32 6.80 14.21
CA ARG A 90 0.20 6.68 15.58
C ARG A 90 1.58 6.03 15.57
N THR A 91 1.69 4.90 14.88
CA THR A 91 2.94 4.14 14.69
C THR A 91 2.93 3.57 13.29
N TRP A 92 4.12 3.34 12.73
CA TRP A 92 4.23 2.68 11.43
C TRP A 92 5.44 1.74 11.38
N ALA A 93 5.33 0.72 10.53
CA ALA A 93 6.42 -0.18 10.17
C ALA A 93 6.25 -0.58 8.70
N CYS A 94 7.35 -0.73 7.97
CA CYS A 94 7.26 -1.27 6.62
C CYS A 94 8.52 -2.04 6.22
N GLY A 95 8.42 -2.87 5.18
CA GLY A 95 9.54 -3.65 4.67
C GLY A 95 9.44 -3.94 3.18
N ASN A 96 10.58 -4.26 2.56
CA ASN A 96 10.71 -4.59 1.14
C ASN A 96 10.29 -3.48 0.16
N GLY A 97 10.40 -2.21 0.56
CA GLY A 97 10.15 -1.07 -0.32
C GLY A 97 10.93 0.16 0.17
N PRO A 98 12.26 0.22 -0.04
CA PRO A 98 13.08 1.31 0.48
C PRO A 98 12.76 2.64 -0.23
N ALA A 99 12.76 3.74 0.53
CA ALA A 99 12.73 5.10 0.02
C ALA A 99 14.15 5.69 0.02
N ASP A 100 14.93 5.29 -0.98
CA ASP A 100 16.35 5.66 -1.10
C ASP A 100 16.68 5.97 -2.56
N THR A 101 17.36 7.08 -2.80
CA THR A 101 17.77 7.53 -4.14
C THR A 101 18.89 6.68 -4.74
N GLU A 102 19.66 5.98 -3.90
CA GLU A 102 20.75 5.09 -4.34
C GLU A 102 20.29 3.64 -4.53
N TYR A 103 19.06 3.31 -4.14
CA TYR A 103 18.53 1.96 -4.28
C TYR A 103 18.18 1.64 -5.74
N VAL A 104 18.80 0.58 -6.25
CA VAL A 104 18.50 0.03 -7.57
C VAL A 104 17.48 -1.10 -7.44
N TRP A 105 16.30 -0.89 -8.00
CA TRP A 105 15.22 -1.89 -8.03
C TRP A 105 15.59 -3.09 -8.91
N HIS A 106 14.96 -4.24 -8.69
CA HIS A 106 15.13 -5.40 -9.58
C HIS A 106 14.59 -5.11 -10.99
N ASP A 107 15.05 -5.87 -11.99
CA ASP A 107 14.79 -5.64 -13.41
C ASP A 107 13.31 -5.44 -13.75
N ILE A 108 12.43 -6.27 -13.17
CA ILE A 108 10.97 -6.17 -13.40
C ILE A 108 10.42 -4.80 -12.94
N ALA A 109 10.81 -4.33 -11.76
CA ALA A 109 10.34 -3.04 -11.24
C ALA A 109 10.91 -1.87 -12.05
N GLN A 110 12.15 -1.99 -12.55
CA GLN A 110 12.73 -1.00 -13.46
C GLN A 110 11.94 -0.90 -14.78
N GLN A 111 11.48 -2.03 -15.31
CA GLN A 111 10.64 -2.03 -16.51
C GLN A 111 9.26 -1.42 -16.23
N TRP A 112 8.62 -1.80 -15.13
CA TRP A 112 7.30 -1.26 -14.75
C TRP A 112 7.29 0.25 -14.50
N GLN A 113 8.37 0.81 -13.95
CA GLN A 113 8.47 2.26 -13.70
C GLN A 113 8.89 3.07 -14.95
N THR A 114 9.22 2.40 -16.07
CA THR A 114 9.66 3.07 -17.29
C THR A 114 8.45 3.48 -18.13
N PRO A 115 8.22 4.80 -18.36
CA PRO A 115 7.09 5.26 -19.16
C PRO A 115 7.06 4.64 -20.56
N GLY A 116 5.89 4.19 -20.98
CA GLY A 116 5.64 3.51 -22.25
C GLY A 116 5.90 2.00 -22.19
N LEU A 117 6.98 1.56 -21.52
CA LEU A 117 7.31 0.15 -21.38
C LEU A 117 6.45 -0.52 -20.29
N GLY A 118 6.27 0.14 -19.15
CA GLY A 118 5.47 -0.38 -18.04
C GLY A 118 4.02 -0.65 -18.46
N GLU A 119 3.42 0.27 -19.20
CA GLU A 119 2.07 0.14 -19.74
C GLU A 119 1.97 -1.02 -20.73
N GLN A 120 2.92 -1.14 -21.66
CA GLN A 120 2.98 -2.25 -22.62
C GLN A 120 3.07 -3.61 -21.93
N ILE A 121 3.84 -3.71 -20.84
CA ILE A 121 3.97 -4.96 -20.07
C ILE A 121 2.66 -5.31 -19.36
N MET A 122 1.91 -4.32 -18.86
CA MET A 122 0.64 -4.56 -18.18
C MET A 122 -0.50 -4.90 -19.15
N GLU A 123 -0.38 -4.52 -20.42
CA GLU A 123 -1.34 -4.82 -21.49
C GLU A 123 -1.10 -6.18 -22.17
N ALA A 124 0.11 -6.75 -22.03
CA ALA A 124 0.52 -8.02 -22.62
C ALA A 124 -0.01 -9.26 -21.86
#